data_AF-A0A820QA95-F1
#
_entry.id   AF-A0A820QA95-F1
#
_cell.length_a   1.000
_cell.length_b   1.000
_cell.length_c   1.000
_cell.angle_alpha   90.00
_cell.angle_beta   90.00
_cell.angle_gamma   90.00
#
_symmetry.space_group_name_H-M   'P 1'
#
loop_
_entity.id
_entity.type
_entity.pdbx_description
1 polymer ?
#
loop_
_entity_poly.entity_id
_entity_poly.type
_entity_poly.pdbx_seq_one_letter_code
_entity_poly.pdbx_strand_id
1 'polypeptide(L)'
;DVQFYKKLVNYAAIQFDDYSDRKWPITGGEIKYSSNNVNDETEPRHLLLTGHEDGSVQFWDITNISMPLIYKLKTSDYFQIEQAPIDETEEETWPPFRKTGLYDPYCDTNLHH
;
A
#
# COMPACT_ATOMS: atom_id res chain seq x y z
N ASP A 1 14.86 11.41 7.98
CA ASP A 1 16.00 10.47 8.01
C ASP A 1 15.98 9.65 6.73
N VAL A 2 17.04 9.74 5.92
CA VAL A 2 17.17 9.02 4.64
C VAL A 2 17.25 7.50 4.85
N GLN A 3 17.86 7.04 5.96
CA GLN A 3 17.99 5.62 6.24
C GLN A 3 16.63 4.98 6.56
N PHE A 4 15.79 5.70 7.29
CA PHE A 4 14.42 5.28 7.55
C PHE A 4 13.61 5.13 6.26
N TYR A 5 13.67 6.13 5.37
CA TYR A 5 12.99 6.09 4.07
C TYR A 5 13.44 4.88 3.23
N LYS A 6 14.75 4.63 3.13
CA LYS A 6 15.30 3.47 2.42
C LYS A 6 14.78 2.14 2.98
N LYS A 7 14.69 2.03 4.31
CA LYS A 7 14.10 0.84 4.96
C LYS A 7 12.63 0.66 4.57
N LEU A 8 11.82 1.72 4.59
CA LEU A 8 10.42 1.64 4.16
C LEU A 8 10.28 1.13 2.73
N VAL A 9 11.08 1.67 1.79
CA VAL A 9 11.07 1.23 0.39
C VAL A 9 11.47 -0.24 0.26
N ASN A 10 12.45 -0.71 1.04
CA ASN A 10 12.85 -2.12 1.02
C ASN A 10 11.73 -3.05 1.55
N TYR A 11 11.06 -2.67 2.63
CA TYR A 11 9.92 -3.44 3.15
C TYR A 11 8.72 -3.40 2.19
N ALA A 12 8.54 -2.30 1.47
CA ALA A 12 7.53 -2.16 0.43
C ALA A 12 7.72 -3.19 -0.69
N ALA A 13 8.95 -3.37 -1.16
CA ALA A 13 9.26 -4.33 -2.22
C ALA A 13 8.87 -5.76 -1.81
N ILE A 14 9.04 -6.11 -0.53
CA ILE A 14 8.61 -7.41 0.00
C ILE A 14 7.07 -7.48 0.11
N GLN A 15 6.42 -6.40 0.57
CA GLN A 15 4.96 -6.36 0.74
C GLN A 15 4.19 -6.41 -0.58
N PHE A 16 4.78 -5.91 -1.66
CA PHE A 16 4.14 -5.77 -2.97
C PHE A 16 4.74 -6.69 -4.05
N ASP A 17 5.42 -7.77 -3.66
CA ASP A 17 6.08 -8.71 -4.58
C ASP A 17 5.08 -9.42 -5.54
N ASP A 18 3.81 -9.52 -5.13
CA ASP A 18 2.73 -10.07 -5.98
C ASP A 18 2.25 -9.10 -7.07
N TYR A 19 2.73 -7.84 -7.08
CA TYR A 19 2.40 -6.88 -8.12
C TYR A 19 3.28 -7.04 -9.36
N SER A 20 2.82 -6.48 -10.49
CA SER A 20 3.56 -6.59 -11.74
C SER A 20 4.82 -5.72 -11.73
N ASP A 21 5.96 -6.32 -12.11
CA ASP A 21 7.21 -5.60 -12.41
C ASP A 21 7.14 -4.68 -13.64
N ARG A 22 6.03 -4.70 -14.38
CA ARG A 22 5.88 -3.87 -15.58
C ARG A 22 5.90 -2.40 -15.17
N LYS A 23 6.74 -1.63 -15.86
CA LYS A 23 6.74 -0.16 -15.74
C LYS A 23 5.34 0.37 -16.02
N TRP A 24 4.97 1.42 -15.27
CA TRP A 24 3.69 2.10 -15.44
C TRP A 24 3.48 2.51 -16.91
N PRO A 25 2.40 2.06 -17.59
CA PRO A 25 2.26 2.22 -19.03
C PRO A 25 1.81 3.62 -19.45
N ILE A 26 1.23 4.40 -18.54
CA ILE A 26 0.70 5.75 -18.84
C ILE A 26 1.80 6.78 -18.53
N THR A 27 2.67 7.02 -19.52
CA THR A 27 3.84 7.92 -19.41
C THR A 27 3.75 9.18 -20.26
N GLY A 28 2.57 9.48 -20.82
CA GLY A 28 2.37 10.68 -21.63
C GLY A 28 2.44 11.98 -20.79
N GLY A 29 2.93 13.06 -21.40
CA GLY A 29 3.05 14.39 -20.77
C GLY A 29 4.42 14.66 -20.14
N GLU A 30 4.61 15.89 -19.67
CA GLU A 30 5.85 16.35 -19.02
C GLU A 30 5.52 17.15 -17.75
N ILE A 31 6.18 16.81 -16.65
CA ILE A 31 6.02 17.51 -15.36
C ILE A 31 7.02 18.68 -15.31
N LYS A 32 6.54 19.90 -15.59
CA LYS A 32 7.38 21.11 -15.65
C LYS A 32 7.92 21.60 -14.31
N TYR A 33 7.28 21.19 -13.20
CA TYR A 33 7.57 21.68 -11.85
C TYR A 33 8.17 20.62 -10.92
N SER A 34 8.66 19.49 -11.47
CA SER A 34 9.35 18.50 -10.64
C SER A 34 10.74 19.02 -10.30
N SER A 35 11.09 19.11 -9.01
CA SER A 35 12.49 19.25 -8.61
C SER A 35 13.20 17.96 -9.02
N ASN A 36 13.98 18.05 -10.10
CA ASN A 36 14.48 16.89 -10.87
C ASN A 36 15.64 16.16 -10.21
N ASN A 37 15.54 15.82 -8.93
CA ASN A 37 16.60 15.07 -8.29
C ASN A 37 16.08 14.09 -7.24
N VAL A 38 15.33 13.09 -7.71
CA VAL A 38 14.91 11.92 -6.93
C VAL A 38 16.11 11.19 -6.30
N ASN A 39 17.31 11.35 -6.88
CA ASN A 39 18.57 10.75 -6.43
C ASN A 39 19.41 11.68 -5.53
N ASP A 40 18.95 12.90 -5.29
CA ASP A 40 19.67 13.79 -4.37
C ASP A 40 19.30 13.43 -2.94
N GLU A 41 20.19 12.69 -2.30
CA GLU A 41 20.03 12.26 -0.91
C GLU A 41 20.08 13.44 0.08
N THR A 42 20.39 14.65 -0.39
CA THR A 42 20.43 15.87 0.42
C THR A 42 19.06 16.56 0.53
N GLU A 43 18.13 16.28 -0.38
CA GLU A 43 16.79 16.86 -0.36
C GLU A 43 15.92 16.22 0.75
N PRO A 44 15.17 17.02 1.50
CA PRO A 44 14.30 16.51 2.55
C PRO A 44 13.19 15.64 1.94
N ARG A 45 13.04 14.42 2.46
CA ARG A 45 11.89 13.55 2.17
C ARG A 45 10.70 13.95 3.05
N HIS A 46 9.55 14.16 2.43
CA HIS A 46 8.31 14.44 3.13
C HIS A 46 7.40 13.21 3.08
N LEU A 47 6.94 12.77 4.25
CA LEU A 47 6.06 11.61 4.40
C LEU A 47 4.73 12.05 5.01
N LEU A 48 3.62 11.56 4.45
CA LEU A 48 2.32 11.62 5.09
C LEU A 48 1.97 10.24 5.64
N LEU A 49 1.51 10.20 6.89
CA LEU A 49 0.98 8.99 7.51
C LEU A 49 -0.54 9.13 7.63
N THR A 50 -1.29 8.13 7.16
CA THR A 50 -2.74 8.07 7.32
C THR A 50 -3.12 6.82 8.11
N GLY A 51 -3.90 6.99 9.17
CA GLY A 51 -4.53 5.89 9.89
C GLY A 51 -5.90 5.59 9.28
N HIS A 52 -6.26 4.31 9.20
CA HIS A 52 -7.51 3.82 8.64
C HIS A 52 -8.30 3.02 9.69
N GLU A 53 -9.62 2.92 9.49
CA GLU A 53 -10.53 2.20 10.38
C GLU A 53 -10.21 0.70 10.48
N ASP A 54 -9.67 0.12 9.40
CA ASP A 54 -9.20 -1.28 9.33
C ASP A 54 -7.97 -1.57 10.22
N GLY A 55 -7.50 -0.59 11.00
CA GLY A 55 -6.31 -0.70 11.82
C GLY A 55 -5.01 -0.64 11.00
N SER A 56 -5.06 -0.12 9.77
CA SER A 56 -3.85 0.11 8.99
C SER A 56 -3.32 1.53 9.11
N VAL A 57 -2.00 1.66 9.02
CA VAL A 57 -1.28 2.92 8.88
C VAL A 57 -0.55 2.91 7.54
N GLN A 58 -0.87 3.86 6.67
CA GLN A 58 -0.30 3.96 5.33
C GLN A 58 0.71 5.11 5.26
N PHE A 59 1.86 4.84 4.65
CA PHE A 59 2.96 5.78 4.46
C PHE A 59 2.98 6.25 3.01
N TRP A 60 2.87 7.55 2.79
CA TRP A 60 2.82 8.16 1.46
C TRP A 60 4.02 9.08 1.25
N ASP A 61 4.67 9.01 0.09
CA ASP A 61 5.66 10.01 -0.32
C ASP A 61 4.93 11.27 -0.79
N ILE A 62 5.18 12.42 -0.18
CA ILE A 62 4.64 13.72 -0.60
C ILE A 62 5.77 14.70 -0.97
N THR A 63 6.98 14.18 -1.22
CA THR A 63 8.14 14.99 -1.60
C THR A 63 7.96 15.62 -2.98
N ASN A 64 7.29 14.93 -3.90
CA ASN A 64 7.01 15.39 -5.25
C ASN A 64 5.51 15.63 -5.45
N ILE A 65 5.13 16.00 -6.68
CA ILE A 65 3.73 16.21 -7.04
C ILE A 65 2.88 14.93 -6.99
N SER A 66 3.51 13.77 -7.19
CA SER A 66 2.87 12.48 -7.04
C SER A 66 2.86 12.05 -5.58
N MET A 67 1.80 11.38 -5.17
CA MET A 67 1.63 10.85 -3.81
C MET A 67 1.59 9.32 -3.79
N PRO A 68 2.69 8.61 -4.11
CA PRO A 68 2.71 7.15 -4.10
C PRO A 68 2.64 6.59 -2.68
N LEU A 69 1.89 5.50 -2.52
CA LEU A 69 1.95 4.67 -1.32
C LEU A 69 3.31 3.97 -1.27
N ILE A 70 4.02 4.11 -0.16
CA ILE A 70 5.30 3.43 0.09
C ILE A 70 5.05 2.14 0.85
N TYR A 71 4.29 2.18 1.94
CA TYR A 71 4.15 1.01 2.83
C TYR A 71 2.81 1.05 3.56
N LYS A 72 2.19 -0.12 3.76
CA LYS A 72 0.99 -0.29 4.58
C LYS A 72 1.34 -1.14 5.81
N LEU A 73 1.40 -0.52 6.99
CA LEU A 73 1.47 -1.24 8.25
C LEU A 73 0.07 -1.69 8.64
N LYS A 74 -0.15 -2.99 8.89
CA LYS A 74 -1.42 -3.52 9.38
C LYS A 74 -1.25 -3.92 10.84
N THR A 75 -1.92 -3.22 11.76
CA THR A 75 -1.81 -3.56 13.19
C THR A 75 -2.83 -4.61 13.61
N SER A 76 -3.92 -4.79 12.84
CA SER A 76 -4.95 -5.78 13.11
C SER A 76 -4.41 -7.20 13.24
N ASP A 77 -3.32 -7.54 12.53
CA ASP A 77 -2.73 -8.89 12.54
C ASP A 77 -2.18 -9.28 13.92
N TYR A 78 -1.88 -8.30 14.78
CA TYR A 78 -1.45 -8.54 16.15
C TYR A 78 -2.62 -8.72 17.14
N PHE A 79 -3.85 -8.42 16.70
CA PHE A 79 -5.05 -8.55 17.52
C PHE A 79 -5.84 -9.75 16.99
N GLN A 80 -5.90 -10.83 17.78
CA GLN A 80 -6.65 -12.03 17.43
C GLN A 80 -8.14 -11.72 17.36
N ILE A 81 -8.64 -11.54 16.14
CA ILE A 81 -10.04 -11.79 15.81
C ILE A 81 -10.05 -13.21 15.28
N GLU A 82 -10.90 -14.09 15.83
CA GLU A 82 -11.16 -15.41 15.26
C GLU A 82 -11.73 -15.20 13.85
N GLN A 83 -10.85 -15.05 12.86
CA GLN A 83 -11.26 -15.05 11.47
C GLN A 83 -11.71 -16.48 11.18
N ALA A 84 -12.98 -16.61 10.78
CA ALA A 84 -13.46 -17.86 10.21
C ALA A 84 -12.46 -18.28 9.13
N PRO A 85 -12.07 -19.57 9.06
CA PRO A 85 -11.14 -20.03 8.05
C PRO A 85 -11.63 -19.55 6.70
N ILE A 86 -10.77 -18.80 6.00
CA ILE A 86 -11.00 -18.45 4.61
C ILE A 86 -11.11 -19.80 3.91
N ASP A 87 -12.28 -20.09 3.34
CA ASP A 87 -12.50 -21.31 2.57
C ASP A 87 -11.69 -21.16 1.27
N GLU A 88 -10.38 -21.39 1.37
CA GLU A 88 -9.41 -21.40 0.27
C GLU A 88 -9.48 -22.74 -0.50
N THR A 89 -10.61 -23.41 -0.46
CA THR A 89 -10.88 -24.44 -1.46
C THR A 89 -10.97 -23.71 -2.81
N GLU A 90 -9.84 -23.65 -3.52
CA GLU A 90 -9.74 -23.35 -4.96
C GLU A 90 -10.46 -24.44 -5.78
N GLU A 91 -11.67 -24.84 -5.37
CA GLU A 91 -12.59 -25.49 -6.28
C GLU A 91 -12.80 -24.52 -7.44
N GLU A 92 -12.56 -25.00 -8.65
CA GLU A 92 -12.64 -24.27 -9.92
C GLU A 92 -14.08 -23.78 -10.14
N THR A 93 -14.43 -22.75 -9.38
CA THR A 93 -15.80 -22.30 -9.21
C THR A 93 -16.12 -21.43 -10.41
N TRP A 94 -16.92 -21.97 -11.32
CA TRP A 94 -17.42 -21.21 -12.44
C TRP A 94 -18.60 -20.34 -11.99
N PRO A 95 -18.59 -19.00 -12.25
CA PRO A 95 -17.61 -18.26 -13.05
C PRO A 95 -16.33 -17.93 -12.28
N PRO A 96 -15.15 -17.85 -12.95
CA PRO A 96 -13.84 -17.67 -12.32
C PRO A 96 -13.61 -16.24 -11.84
N PHE A 97 -14.46 -15.78 -10.92
CA PHE A 97 -14.36 -14.46 -10.32
C PHE A 97 -13.11 -14.37 -9.45
N ARG A 98 -12.38 -13.26 -9.59
CA ARG A 98 -11.21 -12.96 -8.77
C ARG A 98 -11.43 -11.61 -8.11
N LYS A 99 -11.34 -11.55 -6.78
CA LYS A 99 -11.36 -10.28 -6.05
C LYS A 99 -10.11 -9.49 -6.45
N THR A 100 -10.31 -8.25 -6.90
CA THR A 100 -9.23 -7.34 -7.28
C THR A 100 -9.48 -5.97 -6.66
N GLY A 101 -8.41 -5.19 -6.49
CA GLY A 101 -8.47 -3.90 -5.82
C GLY A 101 -8.43 -4.01 -4.29
N LEU A 102 -8.25 -2.85 -3.66
CA LEU A 102 -8.06 -2.71 -2.21
C LEU A 102 -9.24 -2.00 -1.53
N TYR A 103 -10.26 -1.59 -2.29
CA TYR A 103 -11.42 -0.91 -1.73
C TYR A 103 -12.31 -1.92 -1.01
N ASP A 104 -12.59 -1.63 0.26
CA ASP A 104 -13.52 -2.37 1.09
C ASP A 104 -14.66 -1.43 1.53
N PRO A 105 -15.92 -1.68 1.13
CA PRO A 105 -17.05 -0.88 1.57
C PRO A 105 -17.56 -1.26 2.97
N TYR A 106 -17.08 -2.36 3.57
CA TYR A 106 -17.58 -2.84 4.85
C TYR A 106 -16.79 -2.25 6.03
N CYS A 107 -17.50 -1.93 7.12
CA CYS A 107 -16.90 -1.63 8.42
C CYS A 107 -17.00 -2.89 9.28
N ASP A 108 -15.87 -3.49 9.64
CA ASP A 108 -15.80 -4.74 10.44
C ASP A 108 -16.14 -4.55 11.93
N THR A 109 -16.78 -3.43 12.31
CA THR A 109 -17.28 -3.18 13.66
C THR A 109 -18.54 -4.00 13.96
N ASN A 110 -18.43 -5.33 13.90
CA ASN A 110 -19.42 -6.23 14.49
C ASN A 110 -19.16 -6.32 15.99
N LEU A 111 -19.59 -5.28 16.72
CA LEU A 111 -19.78 -5.38 18.15
C LEU A 111 -20.92 -6.39 18.38
N HIS A 112 -20.57 -7.68 18.51
CA HIS A 112 -21.49 -8.66 19.06
C HIS A 112 -21.76 -8.25 20.51
N HIS A 113 -22.96 -7.71 20.73
CA HIS A 113 -23.52 -7.46 22.05
C HIS A 113 -24.50 -8.56 22.44
#